data_AF-A0A6P1GQ00-F1
#
_entry.id   AF-A0A6P1GQ00-F1
#
_cell.length_a   1.000
_cell.length_b   1.000
_cell.length_c   1.000
_cell.angle_alpha   90.00
_cell.angle_beta   90.00
_cell.angle_gamma   90.00
#
_symmetry.space_group_name_H-M   'P 1'
#
loop_
_entity.id
_entity.type
_entity.pdbx_description
1 polymer ?
#
loop_
_entity_poly.entity_id
_entity_poly.type
_entity_poly.pdbx_seq_one_letter_code
_entity_poly.pdbx_strand_id
1 'polypeptide(L)'
;MTNHSLEAVTREMLIDAALKAVTEKGYTYKRRPGRGLSNTYELTKDKVTKIACVRTTKDRAIAFVPQEGGKRWKTLSDSDLVLVSAIDSREEPRFIEVYLFDATEVTQRFDASHKVRIKNGHKVEDDYGMWVPLDKADDTVPSQAGHGLAADFPPIADYNIDDLLEDGDAGEALAEEVVHTPDAARAFDLKTVAEVLTFSREKIAVLTGMPIEGIKLDLKMGM
;
A
#
# COMPACT_ATOMS: atom_id res chain seq x y z
N MET A 1 25.33 -11.34 2.16
CA MET A 1 24.08 -10.74 1.69
C MET A 1 23.45 -11.76 0.78
N THR A 2 22.29 -12.28 1.17
CA THR A 2 21.60 -13.34 0.45
C THR A 2 20.67 -12.70 -0.58
N ASN A 3 20.65 -13.21 -1.81
CA ASN A 3 19.64 -12.77 -2.77
C ASN A 3 18.31 -13.44 -2.42
N HIS A 4 17.28 -12.66 -2.13
CA HIS A 4 15.95 -13.21 -1.86
C HIS A 4 15.16 -13.38 -3.16
N SER A 5 14.28 -14.38 -3.19
CA SER A 5 13.26 -14.41 -4.23
C SER A 5 12.29 -13.25 -4.00
N LEU A 6 11.77 -12.67 -5.09
CA LEU A 6 10.75 -11.62 -5.02
C LEU A 6 9.48 -12.06 -4.28
N GLU A 7 9.27 -13.37 -4.15
CA GLU A 7 8.16 -13.99 -3.43
C GLU A 7 8.32 -13.90 -1.92
N ALA A 8 9.56 -13.88 -1.40
CA ALA A 8 9.84 -13.77 0.03
C ALA A 8 9.41 -12.41 0.61
N VAL A 9 9.47 -11.34 -0.19
CA VAL A 9 9.03 -10.01 0.24
C VAL A 9 7.51 -9.93 0.15
N THR A 10 6.78 -10.01 1.25
CA THR A 10 5.31 -9.94 1.22
C THR A 10 4.80 -8.49 1.14
N ARG A 11 3.52 -8.32 0.82
CA ARG A 11 2.89 -6.98 0.84
C ARG A 11 2.80 -6.44 2.28
N GLU A 12 2.54 -7.34 3.22
CA GLU A 12 2.48 -7.07 4.65
C GLU A 12 3.83 -6.54 5.14
N MET A 13 4.93 -7.23 4.79
CA MET A 13 6.30 -6.80 5.11
C MET A 13 6.60 -5.38 4.60
N LEU A 14 6.18 -5.05 3.37
CA LEU A 14 6.33 -3.70 2.82
C LEU A 14 5.50 -2.66 3.59
N ILE A 15 4.31 -2.99 4.06
CA ILE A 15 3.48 -2.09 4.88
C ILE A 15 4.12 -1.90 6.25
N ASP A 16 4.59 -2.98 6.87
CA ASP A 16 5.17 -2.94 8.21
C ASP A 16 6.47 -2.15 8.21
N ALA A 17 7.34 -2.32 7.20
CA ALA A 17 8.51 -1.48 6.99
C ALA A 17 8.14 0.01 6.90
N ALA A 18 7.07 0.33 6.17
CA ALA A 18 6.58 1.70 6.05
C ALA A 18 6.15 2.28 7.41
N LEU A 19 5.37 1.53 8.18
CA LEU A 19 4.90 1.92 9.51
C LEU A 19 6.03 2.01 10.54
N LYS A 20 7.00 1.09 10.49
CA LYS A 20 8.23 1.13 11.28
C LYS A 20 8.99 2.43 11.01
N ALA A 21 9.18 2.80 9.74
CA ALA A 21 9.92 4.01 9.37
C ALA A 21 9.29 5.29 9.91
N VAL A 22 7.97 5.45 9.80
CA VAL A 22 7.31 6.65 10.34
C VAL A 22 7.35 6.68 11.87
N THR A 23 7.31 5.51 12.53
CA THR A 23 7.48 5.41 13.98
C THR A 23 8.88 5.84 14.41
N GLU A 24 9.92 5.36 13.72
CA GLU A 24 11.31 5.77 13.96
C GLU A 24 11.54 7.27 13.68
N LYS A 25 10.76 7.87 12.78
CA LYS A 25 10.73 9.34 12.56
C LYS A 25 9.89 10.11 13.58
N GLY A 26 9.35 9.44 14.60
CA GLY A 26 8.62 10.06 15.71
C GLY A 26 7.14 10.32 15.43
N TYR A 27 6.55 9.67 14.43
CA TYR A 27 5.11 9.67 14.23
C TYR A 27 4.45 8.55 15.04
N THR A 28 3.29 8.81 15.61
CA THR A 28 2.33 7.75 15.93
C THR A 28 1.38 7.59 14.76
N TYR A 29 0.84 6.38 14.57
CA TYR A 29 -0.08 6.12 13.47
C TYR A 29 -1.36 5.43 13.93
N LYS A 30 -2.46 5.73 13.23
CA LYS A 30 -3.75 5.05 13.39
C LYS A 30 -4.35 4.72 12.03
N ARG A 31 -4.74 3.47 11.81
CA ARG A 31 -5.37 3.06 10.55
C ARG A 31 -6.76 3.68 10.41
N ARG A 32 -7.09 4.21 9.24
CA ARG A 32 -8.45 4.67 8.90
C ARG A 32 -9.24 3.53 8.25
N PRO A 33 -10.30 3.01 8.88
CA PRO A 33 -11.12 1.94 8.28
C PRO A 33 -12.01 2.48 7.14
N GLY A 34 -12.54 1.57 6.32
CA GLY A 34 -13.67 1.86 5.42
C GLY A 34 -13.37 2.33 3.99
N ARG A 35 -12.12 2.26 3.52
CA ARG A 35 -11.73 2.67 2.15
C ARG A 35 -11.27 1.50 1.24
N GLY A 36 -11.78 0.29 1.47
CA GLY A 36 -11.41 -0.91 0.70
C GLY A 36 -9.96 -1.37 0.96
N LEU A 37 -9.24 -1.81 -0.09
CA LEU A 37 -7.81 -2.18 -0.02
C LEU A 37 -6.87 -0.99 0.24
N SER A 38 -7.42 0.21 0.39
CA SER A 38 -6.66 1.43 0.65
C SER A 38 -6.05 1.42 2.04
N ASN A 39 -4.72 1.47 2.09
CA ASN A 39 -3.97 1.57 3.33
C ASN A 39 -3.79 3.05 3.70
N THR A 40 -4.82 3.66 4.28
CA THR A 40 -4.77 5.05 4.75
C THR A 40 -4.62 5.11 6.27
N TYR A 41 -3.76 6.01 6.76
CA TYR A 41 -3.43 6.18 8.17
C TYR A 41 -3.49 7.65 8.54
N GLU A 42 -3.85 7.94 9.79
CA GLU A 42 -3.58 9.21 10.45
C GLU A 42 -2.18 9.10 11.05
N LEU A 43 -1.26 9.98 10.63
CA LEU A 43 0.08 10.11 11.21
C LEU A 43 0.13 11.36 12.07
N THR A 44 0.48 11.21 13.35
CA THR A 44 0.54 12.32 14.30
C THR A 44 1.96 12.52 14.80
N LYS A 45 2.48 13.73 14.65
CA LYS A 45 3.78 14.15 15.20
C LYS A 45 3.66 15.59 15.71
N ASP A 46 4.19 15.87 16.89
CA ASP A 46 4.16 17.20 17.50
C ASP A 46 2.75 17.81 17.57
N LYS A 47 1.74 16.99 17.88
CA LYS A 47 0.29 17.32 17.92
C LYS A 47 -0.33 17.70 16.57
N VAL A 48 0.41 17.57 15.47
CA VAL A 48 -0.11 17.75 14.11
C VAL A 48 -0.44 16.39 13.53
N THR A 49 -1.70 16.20 13.13
CA THR A 49 -2.17 15.00 12.45
C THR A 49 -2.29 15.25 10.96
N LYS A 50 -1.71 14.37 10.16
CA LYS A 50 -1.79 14.35 8.69
C LYS A 50 -2.35 13.00 8.24
N ILE A 51 -3.07 12.98 7.13
CA ILE A 51 -3.54 11.76 6.49
C ILE A 51 -2.45 11.27 5.53
N ALA A 52 -1.99 10.04 5.72
CA ALA A 52 -1.08 9.38 4.80
C ALA A 52 -1.77 8.23 4.08
N CYS A 53 -1.48 8.05 2.80
CA CYS A 53 -1.77 6.81 2.10
C CYS A 53 -0.49 6.02 1.86
N VAL A 54 -0.56 4.69 2.03
CA VAL A 54 0.56 3.79 1.84
C VAL A 54 0.49 3.17 0.45
N ARG A 55 1.62 3.18 -0.24
CA ARG A 55 1.87 2.45 -1.49
C ARG A 55 3.03 1.50 -1.29
N THR A 56 2.88 0.29 -1.80
CA THR A 56 3.93 -0.72 -1.80
C THR A 56 4.24 -1.06 -3.25
N THR A 57 5.50 -1.25 -3.58
CA THR A 57 5.91 -1.59 -4.95
C THR A 57 7.11 -2.54 -4.94
N LYS A 58 7.10 -3.47 -5.90
CA LYS A 58 8.21 -4.38 -6.20
C LYS A 58 8.85 -4.11 -7.57
N ASP A 59 8.31 -3.15 -8.30
CA ASP A 59 8.73 -2.75 -9.64
C ASP A 59 9.10 -1.27 -9.72
N ARG A 60 9.18 -0.62 -8.55
CA ARG A 60 9.52 0.79 -8.37
C ARG A 60 8.60 1.72 -9.17
N ALA A 61 7.34 1.34 -9.32
CA ALA A 61 6.28 2.18 -9.85
C ALA A 61 5.08 2.21 -8.88
N ILE A 62 4.54 3.39 -8.62
CA ILE A 62 3.35 3.57 -7.77
C ILE A 62 2.14 3.92 -8.61
N ALA A 63 0.96 3.46 -8.18
CA ALA A 63 -0.28 3.73 -8.88
C ALA A 63 -1.29 4.51 -8.04
N PHE A 64 -2.00 5.40 -8.73
CA PHE A 64 -3.27 5.97 -8.27
C PHE A 64 -4.29 5.85 -9.40
N VAL A 65 -5.55 5.66 -8.99
CA VAL A 65 -6.68 5.54 -9.91
C VAL A 65 -7.20 6.94 -10.21
N PRO A 66 -7.26 7.37 -11.49
CA PRO A 66 -7.84 8.64 -11.85
C PRO A 66 -9.35 8.63 -11.58
N GLN A 67 -9.87 9.80 -11.28
CA GLN A 67 -11.29 10.06 -11.09
C GLN A 67 -11.63 11.36 -11.81
N GLU A 68 -12.85 11.44 -12.33
CA GLU A 68 -13.37 12.61 -13.02
C GLU A 68 -12.51 12.99 -14.24
N GLY A 69 -12.00 11.97 -14.95
CA GLY A 69 -11.11 12.14 -16.11
C GLY A 69 -9.73 12.68 -15.72
N GLY A 70 -9.16 12.18 -14.62
CA GLY A 70 -7.83 12.56 -14.14
C GLY A 70 -7.76 13.95 -13.50
N LYS A 71 -8.89 14.50 -13.02
CA LYS A 71 -8.91 15.71 -12.19
C LYS A 71 -8.68 15.43 -10.72
N ARG A 72 -8.90 14.17 -10.32
CA ARG A 72 -8.68 13.66 -8.97
C ARG A 72 -8.04 12.29 -9.02
N TRP A 73 -7.43 11.90 -7.91
CA TRP A 73 -6.71 10.66 -7.75
C TRP A 73 -7.22 9.94 -6.52
N LYS A 74 -7.84 8.76 -6.69
CA LYS A 74 -8.44 7.98 -5.61
C LYS A 74 -7.42 7.79 -4.49
N THR A 75 -7.79 8.08 -3.24
CA THR A 75 -6.95 8.10 -2.03
C THR A 75 -5.89 9.21 -1.95
N LEU A 76 -5.21 9.55 -3.05
CA LEU A 76 -4.21 10.62 -3.05
C LEU A 76 -4.83 11.99 -2.78
N SER A 77 -5.94 12.32 -3.45
CA SER A 77 -6.60 13.63 -3.30
C SER A 77 -7.14 13.92 -1.90
N ASP A 78 -7.26 12.90 -1.05
CA ASP A 78 -7.73 13.03 0.33
C ASP A 78 -6.60 12.78 1.35
N SER A 79 -5.34 12.74 0.90
CA SER A 79 -4.16 12.53 1.73
C SER A 79 -3.28 13.78 1.73
N ASP A 80 -2.60 14.02 2.84
CA ASP A 80 -1.55 15.05 2.97
C ASP A 80 -0.17 14.49 2.64
N LEU A 81 0.02 13.18 2.84
CA LEU A 81 1.29 12.47 2.68
C LEU A 81 1.11 11.18 1.88
N VAL A 82 2.17 10.78 1.19
CA VAL A 82 2.27 9.47 0.53
C VAL A 82 3.48 8.74 1.07
N LEU A 83 3.24 7.63 1.76
CA LEU A 83 4.28 6.77 2.30
C LEU A 83 4.47 5.61 1.33
N VAL A 84 5.65 5.49 0.74
CA VAL A 84 5.97 4.47 -0.25
C VAL A 84 7.03 3.53 0.31
N SER A 85 6.78 2.23 0.27
CA SER A 85 7.83 1.23 0.46
C SER A 85 8.10 0.51 -0.86
N ALA A 86 9.37 0.48 -1.24
CA ALA A 86 9.85 -0.09 -2.48
C ALA A 86 11.02 -1.03 -2.21
N ILE A 87 11.12 -2.13 -2.95
CA ILE A 87 12.38 -2.88 -2.98
C ILE A 87 13.42 -2.13 -3.81
N ASP A 88 14.68 -2.22 -3.43
CA ASP A 88 15.81 -1.59 -4.13
C ASP A 88 15.97 -2.12 -5.56
N SER A 89 15.86 -3.44 -5.74
CA SER A 89 15.95 -4.10 -7.04
C SER A 89 14.95 -5.24 -7.16
N ARG A 90 14.34 -5.37 -8.36
CA ARG A 90 13.47 -6.50 -8.69
C ARG A 90 14.25 -7.79 -8.91
N GLU A 91 15.44 -7.68 -9.47
CA GLU A 91 16.27 -8.84 -9.85
C GLU A 91 17.01 -9.40 -8.64
N GLU A 92 17.49 -8.52 -7.77
CA GLU A 92 18.24 -8.87 -6.55
C GLU A 92 17.75 -8.02 -5.39
N PRO A 93 16.56 -8.30 -4.84
CA PRO A 93 16.01 -7.53 -3.72
C PRO A 93 16.87 -7.76 -2.47
N ARG A 94 17.40 -6.67 -1.92
CA ARG A 94 18.21 -6.68 -0.69
C ARG A 94 17.66 -5.72 0.36
N PHE A 95 17.09 -4.60 -0.07
CA PHE A 95 16.59 -3.57 0.82
C PHE A 95 15.14 -3.23 0.51
N ILE A 96 14.40 -2.87 1.57
CA ILE A 96 13.15 -2.13 1.49
C ILE A 96 13.46 -0.67 1.82
N GLU A 97 13.38 0.18 0.81
CA GLU A 97 13.52 1.63 0.91
C GLU A 97 12.15 2.23 1.21
N VAL A 98 12.07 3.09 2.21
CA VAL A 98 10.82 3.76 2.60
C VAL A 98 10.94 5.25 2.36
N TYR A 99 9.98 5.80 1.64
CA TYR A 99 9.91 7.21 1.26
C TYR A 99 8.65 7.86 1.84
N LEU A 100 8.78 9.13 2.25
CA LEU A 100 7.64 9.93 2.71
C LEU A 100 7.57 11.21 1.88
N PHE A 101 6.58 11.28 0.99
CA PHE A 101 6.36 12.41 0.09
C PHE A 101 5.19 13.29 0.54
N ASP A 102 5.23 14.57 0.17
CA ASP A 102 4.06 15.44 0.21
C ASP A 102 3.06 15.02 -0.87
N ALA A 103 1.78 14.91 -0.53
CA ALA A 103 0.76 14.49 -1.50
C ALA A 103 0.58 15.49 -2.65
N THR A 104 0.89 16.77 -2.44
CA THR A 104 0.85 17.81 -3.48
C THR A 104 1.90 17.52 -4.56
N GLU A 105 3.12 17.16 -4.14
CA GLU A 105 4.19 16.80 -5.07
C GLU A 105 3.81 15.57 -5.90
N VAL A 106 3.32 14.52 -5.24
CA VAL A 106 2.88 13.31 -5.94
C VAL A 106 1.73 13.61 -6.89
N THR A 107 0.79 14.49 -6.51
CA THR A 107 -0.30 14.93 -7.38
C THR A 107 0.23 15.61 -8.63
N GLN A 108 1.21 16.51 -8.51
CA GLN A 108 1.81 17.18 -9.68
C GLN A 108 2.45 16.19 -10.65
N ARG A 109 3.14 15.16 -10.14
CA ARG A 109 3.74 14.09 -10.97
C ARG A 109 2.67 13.32 -11.75
N PHE A 110 1.58 12.97 -11.07
CA PHE A 110 0.46 12.27 -11.67
C PHE A 110 -0.29 13.14 -12.70
N ASP A 111 -0.53 14.42 -12.40
CA ASP A 111 -1.15 15.37 -13.33
C ASP A 111 -0.29 15.58 -14.58
N ALA A 112 1.03 15.71 -14.43
CA ALA A 112 1.97 15.79 -15.55
C ALA A 112 1.92 14.52 -16.41
N SER A 113 1.95 13.36 -15.77
CA SER A 113 1.87 12.05 -16.42
C SER A 113 0.56 11.89 -17.21
N HIS A 114 -0.56 12.22 -16.59
CA HIS A 114 -1.89 12.19 -17.21
C HIS A 114 -1.94 13.10 -18.43
N LYS A 115 -1.51 14.36 -18.29
CA LYS A 115 -1.48 15.34 -19.38
C LYS A 115 -0.66 14.86 -20.58
N VAL A 116 0.52 14.28 -20.33
CA VAL A 116 1.38 13.75 -21.40
C VAL A 116 0.72 12.56 -22.10
N ARG A 117 0.13 11.62 -21.36
CA ARG A 117 -0.58 10.47 -21.93
C ARG A 117 -1.74 10.90 -22.81
N ILE A 118 -2.61 11.79 -22.33
CA ILE A 118 -3.75 12.30 -23.11
C ILE A 118 -3.27 13.03 -24.38
N LYS A 119 -2.22 13.87 -24.27
CA LYS A 119 -1.66 14.58 -25.43
C LYS A 119 -1.14 13.63 -26.51
N ASN A 120 -0.65 12.45 -26.13
CA ASN A 120 -0.15 11.41 -27.03
C ASN A 120 -1.23 10.39 -27.45
N GLY A 121 -2.51 10.67 -27.21
CA GLY A 121 -3.62 9.82 -27.65
C GLY A 121 -3.83 8.55 -26.82
N HIS A 122 -3.19 8.43 -25.65
CA HIS A 122 -3.46 7.31 -24.75
C HIS A 122 -4.83 7.50 -24.08
N LYS A 123 -5.54 6.38 -23.89
CA LYS A 123 -6.76 6.36 -23.09
C LYS A 123 -6.39 6.10 -21.63
N VAL A 124 -6.71 7.05 -20.75
CA VAL A 124 -6.61 6.87 -19.30
C VAL A 124 -8.03 6.80 -18.75
N GLU A 125 -8.43 5.61 -18.31
CA GLU A 125 -9.79 5.35 -17.83
C GLU A 125 -9.87 5.56 -16.32
N ASP A 126 -10.96 6.17 -15.87
CA ASP A 126 -11.35 6.13 -14.47
C ASP A 126 -11.48 4.67 -14.01
N ASP A 127 -11.25 4.40 -12.73
CA ASP A 127 -11.25 3.06 -12.11
C ASP A 127 -10.12 2.10 -12.52
N TYR A 128 -9.23 2.49 -13.43
CA TYR A 128 -7.99 1.76 -13.73
C TYR A 128 -6.75 2.47 -13.18
N GLY A 129 -5.79 1.72 -12.63
CA GLY A 129 -4.57 2.32 -12.09
C GLY A 129 -3.77 3.06 -13.16
N MET A 130 -3.19 4.20 -12.79
CA MET A 130 -2.18 4.85 -13.61
C MET A 130 -0.86 4.78 -12.85
N TRP A 131 0.17 4.18 -13.45
CA TRP A 131 1.47 3.99 -12.80
C TRP A 131 2.41 5.14 -13.13
N VAL A 132 3.18 5.59 -12.15
CA VAL A 132 4.26 6.57 -12.31
C VAL A 132 5.54 5.95 -11.72
N PRO A 133 6.65 5.91 -12.48
CA PRO A 133 7.92 5.41 -11.97
C PRO A 133 8.43 6.25 -10.79
N LEU A 134 8.98 5.58 -9.79
CA LEU A 134 9.57 6.23 -8.63
C LEU A 134 10.95 6.82 -8.97
N ASP A 135 11.76 6.09 -9.73
CA ASP A 135 13.10 6.50 -10.15
C ASP A 135 13.10 7.38 -11.39
N LYS A 136 14.27 7.86 -11.80
CA LYS A 136 14.43 8.54 -13.09
C LYS A 136 14.16 7.59 -14.24
N ALA A 137 13.39 8.05 -15.20
CA ALA A 137 13.00 7.30 -16.40
C ALA A 137 13.15 8.18 -17.67
N ASP A 138 12.72 7.65 -18.81
CA ASP A 138 12.86 8.32 -20.10
C ASP A 138 11.72 9.33 -20.32
N ASP A 139 12.09 10.62 -20.44
CA ASP A 139 11.15 11.72 -20.70
C ASP A 139 10.45 11.61 -22.07
N THR A 140 10.99 10.83 -22.99
CA THR A 140 10.41 10.61 -24.33
C THR A 140 9.30 9.57 -24.33
N VAL A 141 9.19 8.76 -23.28
CA VAL A 141 8.19 7.69 -23.16
C VAL A 141 6.96 8.24 -22.42
N PRO A 142 5.79 8.39 -23.07
CA PRO A 142 4.62 9.02 -22.44
C PRO A 142 4.13 8.31 -21.16
N SER A 143 4.34 7.00 -21.06
CA SER A 143 3.99 6.22 -19.86
C SER A 143 4.96 6.40 -18.70
N GLN A 144 6.09 7.06 -18.90
CA GLN A 144 7.09 7.33 -17.86
C GLN A 144 7.09 8.78 -17.39
N ALA A 145 6.33 9.68 -18.05
CA ALA A 145 6.21 11.06 -17.62
C ALA A 145 5.81 11.18 -16.13
N GLY A 146 6.36 12.17 -15.43
CA GLY A 146 6.16 12.36 -13.99
C GLY A 146 7.06 11.49 -13.10
N HIS A 147 8.05 10.81 -13.67
CA HIS A 147 9.03 10.01 -12.93
C HIS A 147 9.92 10.83 -11.97
N GLY A 148 10.78 10.15 -11.21
CA GLY A 148 11.91 10.77 -10.50
C GLY A 148 11.66 11.21 -9.05
N LEU A 149 10.54 10.81 -8.43
CA LEU A 149 10.27 11.10 -7.01
C LEU A 149 11.41 10.66 -6.07
N ALA A 150 11.94 9.44 -6.22
CA ALA A 150 13.05 8.95 -5.39
C ALA A 150 14.39 9.64 -5.67
N ALA A 151 14.55 10.27 -6.84
CA ALA A 151 15.75 11.04 -7.14
C ALA A 151 15.73 12.42 -6.49
N ASP A 152 14.54 13.00 -6.32
CA ASP A 152 14.35 14.33 -5.74
C ASP A 152 14.18 14.28 -4.21
N PHE A 153 13.67 13.16 -3.68
CA PHE A 153 13.39 12.97 -2.27
C PHE A 153 13.99 11.63 -1.80
N PRO A 154 15.05 11.66 -0.95
CA PRO A 154 15.70 10.43 -0.49
C PRO A 154 14.80 9.60 0.43
N PRO A 155 15.07 8.30 0.59
CA PRO A 155 14.35 7.47 1.55
C PRO A 155 14.54 8.00 2.98
N ILE A 156 13.51 7.85 3.79
CA ILE A 156 13.53 8.15 5.22
C ILE A 156 14.10 6.99 6.04
N ALA A 157 14.08 5.76 5.51
CA ALA A 157 14.65 4.57 6.11
C ALA A 157 14.93 3.51 5.04
N ASP A 158 15.96 2.70 5.28
CA ASP A 158 16.32 1.54 4.47
C ASP A 158 16.45 0.34 5.40
N TYR A 159 15.75 -0.76 5.09
CA TYR A 159 15.79 -1.97 5.88
C TYR A 159 16.34 -3.12 5.06
N ASN A 160 17.28 -3.87 5.63
CA ASN A 160 17.73 -5.12 5.05
C ASN A 160 16.60 -6.16 5.13
N ILE A 161 16.33 -6.85 4.02
CA ILE A 161 15.30 -7.88 3.94
C ILE A 161 15.66 -9.08 4.82
N ASP A 162 16.93 -9.48 4.91
CA ASP A 162 17.39 -10.57 5.78
C ASP A 162 16.95 -10.29 7.24
N ASP A 163 17.29 -9.10 7.76
CA ASP A 163 16.97 -8.70 9.15
C ASP A 163 15.46 -8.69 9.43
N LEU A 164 14.66 -8.22 8.47
CA LEU A 164 13.20 -8.16 8.61
C LEU A 164 12.54 -9.55 8.55
N LEU A 165 13.15 -10.52 7.85
CA LEU A 165 12.67 -11.90 7.84
C LEU A 165 13.03 -12.62 9.14
N GLU A 166 14.22 -12.38 9.69
CA GLU A 166 14.65 -12.92 10.99
C GLU A 166 13.80 -12.36 12.15
N ASP A 167 13.50 -11.06 12.13
CA ASP A 167 12.61 -10.42 13.12
C ASP A 167 11.18 -11.00 13.05
N GLY A 168 10.73 -11.39 11.85
CA GLY A 168 9.43 -12.03 11.63
C GLY A 168 9.34 -13.44 12.20
N ASP A 169 10.45 -14.20 12.17
CA ASP A 169 10.55 -15.57 12.70
C ASP A 169 10.85 -15.59 14.21
N ALA A 170 11.61 -14.61 14.72
CA ALA A 170 11.87 -14.41 16.14
C ALA A 170 10.64 -13.83 16.89
N GLY A 171 9.68 -13.26 16.17
CA GLY A 171 8.46 -12.65 16.67
C GLY A 171 7.41 -13.62 17.24
N GLU A 172 7.57 -14.94 17.13
CA GLU A 172 6.72 -15.91 17.83
C GLU A 172 7.03 -16.04 19.34
N ALA A 173 8.11 -15.43 19.85
CA ALA A 173 8.59 -15.66 21.22
C ALA A 173 8.54 -14.47 22.20
N LEU A 174 7.99 -13.30 21.85
CA LEU A 174 7.83 -12.19 22.80
C LEU A 174 6.46 -11.53 22.69
N ALA A 175 5.45 -12.25 23.20
CA ALA A 175 4.23 -11.62 23.69
C ALA A 175 4.53 -11.00 25.07
N GLU A 176 4.88 -9.72 25.09
CA GLU A 176 4.75 -8.91 26.32
C GLU A 176 3.95 -7.63 26.04
N GLU A 177 2.76 -7.66 26.64
CA GLU A 177 1.75 -6.63 26.89
C GLU A 177 1.89 -5.26 26.21
N VAL A 178 1.33 -5.15 25.00
CA VAL A 178 0.64 -3.93 24.60
C VAL A 178 -0.77 -4.01 25.16
N VAL A 179 -1.12 -3.07 26.06
CA VAL A 179 -2.48 -2.89 26.56
C VAL A 179 -3.40 -2.63 25.38
N HIS A 180 -3.99 -3.70 24.87
CA HIS A 180 -4.97 -3.71 23.82
C HIS A 180 -6.30 -3.29 24.46
N THR A 181 -6.71 -2.03 24.31
CA THR A 181 -8.15 -1.72 24.41
C THR A 181 -8.84 -2.44 23.25
N PRO A 182 -9.70 -3.44 23.52
CA PRO A 182 -10.22 -4.31 22.49
C PRO A 182 -11.44 -3.65 21.88
N ASP A 183 -11.24 -2.89 20.80
CA ASP A 183 -12.30 -2.74 19.82
C ASP A 183 -11.74 -2.41 18.43
N ALA A 184 -12.28 -3.11 17.43
CA ALA A 184 -12.00 -3.02 15.99
C ALA A 184 -10.85 -3.85 15.37
N ALA A 185 -10.43 -4.92 16.02
CA ALA A 185 -9.86 -6.09 15.33
C ALA A 185 -10.35 -7.37 16.02
N ARG A 186 -11.53 -7.87 15.64
CA ARG A 186 -11.77 -9.30 15.79
C ARG A 186 -10.80 -9.99 14.82
N ALA A 187 -9.68 -10.48 15.34
CA ALA A 187 -9.15 -11.74 14.84
C ALA A 187 -10.31 -12.73 14.93
N PHE A 188 -10.91 -13.06 13.79
CA PHE A 188 -12.01 -14.02 13.80
C PHE A 188 -11.36 -15.38 13.99
N ASP A 189 -11.44 -15.88 15.22
CA ASP A 189 -11.10 -17.24 15.64
C ASP A 189 -12.09 -18.24 14.99
N LEU A 190 -12.09 -18.31 13.66
CA LEU A 190 -12.93 -19.21 12.86
C LEU A 190 -12.25 -20.58 12.87
N LYS A 191 -12.87 -21.52 13.55
CA LYS A 191 -12.30 -22.86 13.78
C LYS A 191 -12.78 -23.88 12.77
N THR A 192 -13.82 -23.54 11.99
CA THR A 192 -14.46 -24.49 11.09
C THR A 192 -14.74 -23.90 9.71
N VAL A 193 -14.76 -24.78 8.71
CA VAL A 193 -15.14 -24.40 7.33
C VAL A 193 -16.55 -23.81 7.28
N ALA A 194 -17.47 -24.27 8.14
CA ALA A 194 -18.82 -23.73 8.23
C ALA A 194 -18.84 -22.27 8.72
N GLU A 195 -18.01 -21.93 9.69
CA GLU A 195 -17.84 -20.56 10.18
C GLU A 195 -17.22 -19.67 9.10
N VAL A 196 -16.21 -20.17 8.38
CA VAL A 196 -15.60 -19.46 7.24
C VAL A 196 -16.61 -19.18 6.14
N LEU A 197 -17.43 -20.17 5.77
CA LEU A 197 -18.47 -20.02 4.74
C LEU A 197 -19.57 -19.05 5.19
N THR A 198 -19.98 -19.10 6.46
CA THR A 198 -21.01 -18.20 7.02
C THR A 198 -20.53 -16.77 7.02
N PHE A 199 -19.32 -16.53 7.54
CA PHE A 199 -18.67 -15.22 7.51
C PHE A 199 -18.52 -14.68 6.08
N SER A 200 -18.09 -15.54 5.15
CA SER A 200 -17.92 -15.15 3.75
C SER A 200 -19.24 -14.74 3.10
N ARG A 201 -20.34 -15.45 3.38
CA ARG A 201 -21.68 -15.08 2.88
C ARG A 201 -22.14 -13.73 3.44
N GLU A 202 -21.94 -13.47 4.73
CA GLU A 202 -22.30 -12.18 5.35
C GLU A 202 -21.54 -11.02 4.71
N LYS A 203 -20.24 -11.18 4.47
CA LYS A 203 -19.43 -10.14 3.82
C LYS A 203 -19.83 -9.91 2.37
N ILE A 204 -20.13 -10.97 1.63
CA ILE A 204 -20.59 -10.86 0.24
C ILE A 204 -21.97 -10.21 0.20
N ALA A 205 -22.89 -10.52 1.11
CA ALA A 205 -24.21 -9.90 1.19
C ALA A 205 -24.11 -8.37 1.38
N VAL A 206 -23.24 -7.92 2.28
CA VAL A 206 -22.98 -6.48 2.47
C VAL A 206 -22.37 -5.85 1.23
N LEU A 207 -21.45 -6.56 0.56
CA LEU A 207 -20.75 -6.06 -0.62
C LEU A 207 -21.65 -5.95 -1.85
N THR A 208 -22.56 -6.90 -2.04
CA THR A 208 -23.38 -7.03 -3.25
C THR A 208 -24.81 -6.51 -3.06
N GLY A 209 -25.24 -6.25 -1.81
CA GLY A 209 -26.61 -5.90 -1.47
C GLY A 209 -27.61 -7.05 -1.65
N MET A 210 -27.13 -8.28 -1.85
CA MET A 210 -27.98 -9.46 -2.02
C MET A 210 -28.36 -10.08 -0.67
N PRO A 211 -29.56 -10.68 -0.55
CA PRO A 211 -29.94 -11.43 0.64
C PRO A 211 -29.01 -12.64 0.83
N ILE A 212 -28.65 -12.92 2.08
CA ILE A 212 -27.65 -13.94 2.43
C ILE A 212 -28.06 -15.35 1.98
N GLU A 213 -29.36 -15.63 1.95
CA GLU A 213 -29.96 -16.88 1.50
C GLU A 213 -29.78 -17.10 -0.01
N GLY A 214 -29.54 -16.03 -0.78
CA GLY A 214 -29.27 -16.06 -2.21
C GLY A 214 -27.82 -16.35 -2.57
N ILE A 215 -26.90 -16.40 -1.59
CA ILE A 215 -25.46 -16.50 -1.82
C ILE A 215 -25.01 -17.96 -1.65
N LYS A 216 -24.67 -18.62 -2.76
CA LYS A 216 -24.05 -19.94 -2.79
C LYS A 216 -22.55 -19.82 -2.97
N LEU A 217 -21.80 -20.53 -2.13
CA LEU A 217 -20.34 -20.57 -2.14
C LEU A 217 -19.90 -22.02 -2.32
N ASP A 218 -19.08 -22.27 -3.35
CA ASP A 218 -18.42 -23.54 -3.57
C ASP A 218 -16.94 -23.41 -3.19
N LEU A 219 -16.49 -24.23 -2.25
CA LEU A 219 -15.09 -24.28 -1.84
C LEU A 219 -14.39 -25.38 -2.66
N LYS A 220 -13.39 -25.00 -3.47
CA LYS A 220 -12.50 -25.95 -4.16
C LYS A 220 -11.15 -25.95 -3.47
N MET A 221 -10.75 -27.10 -2.96
CA MET A 221 -9.41 -27.32 -2.42
C MET A 221 -8.60 -28.09 -3.47
N GLY A 222 -7.48 -27.55 -3.91
CA GLY A 222 -6.52 -28.25 -4.77
C GLY A 222 -5.61 -29.14 -3.93
N MET A 223 -5.25 -30.31 -4.47
CA MET A 223 -4.10 -31.10 -3.97
C MET A 223 -2.79 -30.54 -4.51
#